data_AF-A0A2P7QT01-F1
#
_entry.id   AF-A0A2P7QT01-F1
#
_cell.length_a   1.000
_cell.length_b   1.000
_cell.length_c   1.000
_cell.angle_alpha   90.00
_cell.angle_beta   90.00
_cell.angle_gamma   90.00
#
_symmetry.space_group_name_H-M   'P 1'
#
loop_
_entity.id
_entity.type
_entity.pdbx_description
1 polymer ?
#
loop_
_entity_poly.entity_id
_entity_poly.type
_entity_poly.pdbx_seq_one_letter_code
_entity_poly.pdbx_strand_id
1 'polypeptide(L)'
;MKVLNLLMRLVMLVFWVGIAYALLGPGIEEAGSMPMILGGVVLVMHLLQMLMLRQVASLLHPSARDYLEVLVFGSFAMHHHRTRLKALTEQQKR
;
A
#
# COMPACT_ATOMS: atom_id res chain seq x y z
N MET A 1 -15.23 -10.58 -4.42
CA MET A 1 -14.52 -9.27 -4.48
C MET A 1 -14.34 -8.62 -3.11
N LYS A 2 -15.41 -8.32 -2.34
CA LYS A 2 -15.29 -7.61 -1.04
C LYS A 2 -14.59 -8.42 0.06
N VAL A 3 -14.93 -9.70 0.21
CA VAL A 3 -14.31 -10.59 1.21
C VAL A 3 -12.83 -10.84 0.90
N LEU A 4 -12.48 -11.06 -0.36
CA LEU A 4 -11.08 -11.22 -0.79
C LEU A 4 -10.26 -9.95 -0.52
N ASN A 5 -10.79 -8.76 -0.82
CA ASN A 5 -10.12 -7.49 -0.52
C ASN A 5 -9.92 -7.29 0.99
N LEU A 6 -10.91 -7.64 1.81
CA LEU A 6 -10.81 -7.59 3.27
C LEU A 6 -9.71 -8.55 3.77
N LEU A 7 -9.68 -9.77 3.25
CA LEU A 7 -8.70 -10.79 3.61
C LEU A 7 -7.28 -10.37 3.23
N MET A 8 -7.11 -9.78 2.04
CA MET A 8 -5.81 -9.24 1.59
C MET A 8 -5.34 -8.06 2.46
N ARG A 9 -6.24 -7.15 2.85
CA ARG A 9 -5.91 -6.07 3.79
C ARG A 9 -5.49 -6.62 5.16
N LEU A 10 -6.16 -7.66 5.63
CA LEU A 10 -5.83 -8.31 6.90
C LEU A 10 -4.45 -8.99 6.84
N VAL A 11 -4.14 -9.71 5.75
CA VAL A 11 -2.81 -10.28 5.52
C VAL A 11 -1.74 -9.20 5.54
N MET A 12 -2.00 -8.04 4.93
CA MET A 12 -1.02 -6.95 4.90
C MET A 12 -0.80 -6.32 6.29
N LEU A 13 -1.85 -6.20 7.11
CA LEU A 13 -1.71 -5.78 8.50
C LEU A 13 -0.90 -6.79 9.32
N VAL A 14 -1.17 -8.08 9.17
CA VAL A 14 -0.40 -9.14 9.83
C VAL A 14 1.07 -9.11 9.39
N PHE A 15 1.33 -8.87 8.10
CA PHE A 15 2.69 -8.68 7.58
C PHE A 15 3.39 -7.53 8.29
N TRP A 16 2.77 -6.34 8.38
CA TRP A 16 3.35 -5.19 9.07
C TRP A 16 3.61 -5.45 10.56
N VAL A 17 2.67 -6.12 11.24
CA VAL A 17 2.87 -6.55 12.63
C VAL A 17 4.03 -7.53 12.75
N GLY A 18 4.15 -8.48 11.81
CA GLY A 18 5.26 -9.43 11.75
C GLY A 18 6.61 -8.75 11.55
N ILE A 19 6.69 -7.76 10.65
CA ILE A 19 7.88 -6.93 10.47
C ILE A 19 8.20 -6.13 11.74
N ALA A 20 7.20 -5.48 12.35
CA ALA A 20 7.40 -4.72 13.59
C ALA A 20 7.88 -5.62 14.75
N TYR A 21 7.29 -6.81 14.90
CA TYR A 21 7.70 -7.80 15.89
C TYR A 21 9.11 -8.33 15.61
N ALA A 22 9.45 -8.60 14.36
CA ALA A 22 10.79 -9.04 13.98
C ALA A 22 11.87 -7.96 14.17
N LEU A 23 11.50 -6.67 14.14
CA LEU A 23 12.42 -5.54 14.30
C LEU A 23 12.53 -5.01 15.74
N LEU A 24 11.51 -5.21 16.57
CA LEU A 24 11.44 -4.66 17.94
C LEU A 24 11.28 -5.73 19.02
N GLY A 25 10.98 -6.97 18.63
CA GLY A 25 10.77 -8.09 19.54
C GLY A 25 12.07 -8.74 20.00
N PRO A 26 12.00 -9.60 21.02
CA PRO A 26 13.18 -10.25 21.62
C PRO A 26 13.88 -11.27 20.69
N GLY A 27 13.30 -11.61 19.53
CA GLY A 27 13.82 -12.58 18.57
C GLY A 27 14.55 -11.99 17.36
N ILE A 28 14.97 -10.72 17.40
CA ILE A 28 15.70 -10.06 16.29
C ILE A 28 16.92 -10.88 15.84
N GLU A 29 17.66 -11.45 16.79
CA GLU A 29 18.88 -12.22 16.49
C GLU A 29 18.58 -13.54 15.77
N GLU A 30 17.44 -14.17 16.05
CA GLU A 30 17.01 -15.42 15.41
C GLU A 30 16.37 -15.19 14.04
N ALA A 31 15.68 -14.07 13.85
CA ALA A 31 15.01 -13.72 12.61
C ALA A 31 16.00 -13.23 11.51
N GLY A 32 17.20 -12.80 11.92
CA GLY A 32 18.25 -12.32 11.03
C GLY A 32 17.85 -11.06 10.24
N SER A 33 18.54 -10.80 9.12
CA SER A 33 18.30 -9.60 8.28
C SER A 33 17.14 -9.73 7.30
N MET A 34 16.56 -10.93 7.14
CA MET A 34 15.52 -11.24 6.15
C MET A 34 14.26 -10.37 6.31
N PRO A 35 13.64 -10.26 7.49
CA PRO A 35 12.47 -9.40 7.69
C PRO A 35 12.75 -7.94 7.40
N MET A 36 13.95 -7.45 7.76
CA MET A 36 14.35 -6.07 7.48
C MET A 36 14.46 -5.81 5.97
N ILE A 37 15.07 -6.73 5.22
CA ILE A 37 15.18 -6.62 3.76
C ILE A 37 13.80 -6.67 3.11
N LEU A 38 12.96 -7.65 3.47
CA LEU A 38 11.62 -7.81 2.90
C LEU A 38 10.71 -6.62 3.24
N GLY A 39 10.70 -6.19 4.50
CA GLY A 39 9.98 -5.00 4.94
C GLY A 39 10.45 -3.74 4.21
N GLY A 40 11.76 -3.59 4.02
CA GLY A 40 12.36 -2.50 3.26
C GLY A 40 11.92 -2.48 1.79
N VAL A 41 11.98 -3.63 1.11
CA VAL A 41 11.53 -3.75 -0.29
C VAL A 41 10.04 -3.43 -0.43
N VAL A 42 9.20 -3.96 0.47
CA VAL A 42 7.75 -3.68 0.46
C VAL A 42 7.47 -2.20 0.71
N LEU A 43 8.18 -1.59 1.66
CA LEU A 43 8.06 -0.16 1.93
C LEU A 43 8.43 0.68 0.71
N VAL A 44 9.55 0.36 0.03
CA VAL A 44 9.96 1.05 -1.20
C VAL A 44 8.87 0.92 -2.27
N MET A 45 8.30 -0.27 -2.45
CA MET A 45 7.20 -0.48 -3.39
C MET A 45 5.96 0.38 -3.05
N HIS A 46 5.60 0.52 -1.77
CA HIS A 46 4.48 1.38 -1.36
C HIS A 46 4.78 2.86 -1.55
N LEU A 47 6.02 3.30 -1.33
CA LEU A 47 6.43 4.67 -1.64
C LEU A 47 6.35 4.96 -3.14
N LEU A 48 6.77 4.03 -3.99
CA LEU A 48 6.58 4.17 -5.44
C LEU A 48 5.10 4.28 -5.81
N GLN A 49 4.23 3.50 -5.16
CA GLN A 49 2.77 3.58 -5.36
C GLN A 49 2.20 4.94 -4.92
N MET A 50 2.71 5.52 -3.83
CA MET A 50 2.35 6.90 -3.44
C MET A 50 2.79 7.93 -4.46
N LEU A 51 3.99 7.80 -5.01
CA LEU A 51 4.48 8.70 -6.06
C LEU A 51 3.59 8.61 -7.30
N MET A 52 3.16 7.42 -7.69
CA MET A 52 2.19 7.23 -8.77
C MET A 52 0.85 7.94 -8.44
N LEU A 53 0.35 7.81 -7.21
CA LEU A 53 -0.87 8.53 -6.80
C LEU A 53 -0.69 10.05 -6.86
N ARG A 54 0.50 10.54 -6.47
CA ARG A 54 0.86 11.96 -6.54
C ARG A 54 0.90 12.49 -7.97
N GLN A 55 1.37 11.70 -8.94
CA GLN A 55 1.38 12.10 -10.35
C GLN A 55 -0.03 12.33 -10.90
N VAL A 56 -1.03 11.59 -10.41
CA VAL A 56 -2.44 11.74 -10.80
C VAL A 56 -3.24 12.60 -9.82
N ALA A 57 -2.57 13.29 -8.89
CA ALA A 57 -3.23 14.06 -7.83
C ALA A 57 -4.01 15.26 -8.37
N SER A 58 -3.57 15.86 -9.48
CA SER A 58 -4.29 16.93 -10.17
C SER A 58 -5.66 16.51 -10.70
N LEU A 59 -5.86 15.21 -10.93
CA LEU A 59 -7.13 14.64 -11.41
C LEU A 59 -7.97 14.06 -10.28
N LEU A 60 -7.35 13.40 -9.31
CA LEU A 60 -8.05 12.65 -8.26
C LEU A 60 -8.24 13.40 -6.94
N HIS A 61 -7.49 14.49 -6.72
CA HIS A 61 -7.42 15.24 -5.45
C HIS A 61 -7.32 14.31 -4.22
N PRO A 62 -6.29 13.45 -4.14
CA PRO A 62 -6.12 12.50 -3.04
C PRO A 62 -5.88 13.24 -1.73
N SER A 63 -6.56 12.78 -0.69
CA SER A 63 -6.42 13.24 0.69
C SER A 63 -5.24 12.57 1.40
N ALA A 64 -4.81 13.12 2.55
CA ALA A 64 -3.74 12.52 3.35
C ALA A 64 -4.04 11.06 3.78
N ARG A 65 -5.32 10.73 3.96
CA ARG A 65 -5.78 9.37 4.27
C ARG A 65 -5.53 8.40 3.12
N ASP A 66 -5.67 8.86 1.87
CA ASP A 66 -5.45 8.01 0.68
C ASP A 66 -3.97 7.60 0.57
N TYR A 67 -3.07 8.52 0.89
CA TYR A 67 -1.64 8.22 0.99
C TYR A 67 -1.35 7.20 2.09
N LEU A 68 -1.94 7.35 3.28
CA LEU A 68 -1.80 6.35 4.35
C LEU A 68 -2.36 4.98 3.94
N GLU A 69 -3.49 4.93 3.25
CA GLU A 69 -4.04 3.67 2.75
C GLU A 69 -3.12 3.02 1.73
N VAL A 70 -2.47 3.78 0.84
CA VAL A 70 -1.44 3.27 -0.07
C VAL A 70 -0.18 2.85 0.69
N LEU A 71 0.20 3.52 1.78
CA LEU A 71 1.35 3.12 2.59
C LEU A 71 1.15 1.75 3.23
N VAL A 72 -0.04 1.52 3.79
CA VAL A 72 -0.34 0.33 4.60
C VAL A 72 -0.78 -0.83 3.73
N PHE A 73 -1.57 -0.56 2.69
CA PHE A 73 -2.21 -1.59 1.85
C PHE A 73 -1.68 -1.63 0.42
N GLY A 74 -0.80 -0.71 0.03
CA GLY A 74 -0.14 -0.72 -1.27
C GLY A 74 -1.06 -0.71 -2.48
N SER A 75 -0.87 -1.71 -3.35
CA SER A 75 -1.60 -1.87 -4.61
C SER A 75 -3.10 -2.07 -4.41
N PHE A 76 -3.54 -2.60 -3.27
CA PHE A 76 -4.95 -2.80 -2.97
C PHE A 76 -5.70 -1.47 -2.80
N ALA A 77 -5.06 -0.44 -2.22
CA ALA A 77 -5.63 0.90 -2.14
C ALA A 77 -5.67 1.56 -3.53
N MET A 78 -4.65 1.33 -4.37
CA MET A 78 -4.62 1.89 -5.72
C MET A 78 -5.70 1.37 -6.67
N HIS A 79 -6.32 0.22 -6.39
CA HIS A 79 -7.39 -0.29 -7.25
C HIS A 79 -8.59 0.68 -7.29
N HIS A 80 -8.96 1.28 -6.15
CA HIS A 80 -10.05 2.25 -6.10
C HIS A 80 -9.71 3.54 -6.87
N HIS A 81 -8.49 4.05 -6.70
CA HIS A 81 -8.00 5.23 -7.41
C HIS A 81 -7.89 5.01 -8.92
N ARG A 82 -7.42 3.83 -9.37
CA ARG A 82 -7.36 3.48 -10.80
C ARG A 82 -8.76 3.43 -11.44
N THR A 83 -9.74 2.88 -10.73
CA THR A 83 -11.12 2.84 -11.23
C THR A 83 -11.72 4.24 -11.34
N ARG A 84 -11.50 5.10 -10.34
CA ARG A 84 -11.92 6.52 -10.41
C ARG A 84 -11.21 7.27 -11.54
N LEU A 85 -9.90 7.06 -11.72
CA LEU A 85 -9.13 7.70 -12.78
C LEU A 85 -9.65 7.30 -14.16
N LYS A 86 -9.90 6.01 -14.38
CA LYS A 86 -10.49 5.51 -15.64
C LYS A 86 -11.82 6.18 -15.95
N ALA A 87 -12.71 6.31 -14.96
CA ALA A 87 -14.00 6.96 -15.15
C ALA A 87 -13.86 8.44 -15.54
N LEU A 88 -12.94 9.18 -14.92
CA LEU A 88 -12.67 10.58 -15.26
C LEU A 88 -12.07 10.73 -16.66
N THR A 89 -11.12 9.87 -17.03
CA THR A 89 -10.50 9.91 -18.37
C THR A 89 -11.50 9.53 -19.47
N GLU A 90 -12.43 8.61 -19.21
CA GLU A 90 -13.50 8.26 -20.16
C GLU A 90 -14.51 9.40 -20.34
N GLN A 91 -14.83 10.15 -19.29
CA GLN A 91 -15.68 11.34 -19.38
C GLN A 91 -15.01 12.47 -20.17
N GLN A 92 -13.70 12.65 -20.04
CA GLN A 92 -12.94 13.69 -20.74
C GLN A 92 -12.68 13.37 -22.22
N LYS A 93 -12.93 12.12 -22.65
CA LYS A 93 -12.74 11.65 -24.04
C LYS A 93 -14.02 11.70 -24.88
N ARG A 94 -15.18 11.98 -24.27
CA ARG A 94 -16.44 12.29 -24.96
C ARG A 94 -16.57 13.78 -25.15
#